data_AF-A0A965ANV4-F1
#
_entry.id   AF-A0A965ANV4-F1
#
_cell.length_a   1.000
_cell.length_b   1.000
_cell.length_c   1.000
_cell.angle_alpha   90.00
_cell.angle_beta   90.00
_cell.angle_gamma   90.00
#
_symmetry.space_group_name_H-M   'P 1'
#
loop_
_entity.id
_entity.type
_entity.pdbx_description
1 polymer ?
#
loop_
_entity_poly.entity_id
_entity_poly.type
_entity_poly.pdbx_seq_one_letter_code
_entity_poly.pdbx_strand_id
1 'polypeptide(L)' 'MSLTESAAERVKHLMETRTEPATGLRIGIRTGGCSGMAYSMEFAEDKEPLDEVVEE' A
#
# COMPACT_ATOMS: atom_id res chain seq x y z
N MET A 1 6.34 -0.19 -11.56
CA MET A 1 4.96 -0.40 -11.06
C MET A 1 4.35 0.99 -11.01
N SER A 2 3.14 1.21 -11.53
CA SER A 2 2.55 2.56 -11.57
C SER A 2 1.15 2.55 -10.97
N LEU A 3 0.80 3.62 -10.27
CA LEU A 3 -0.49 3.88 -9.68
C LEU A 3 -1.23 4.89 -10.56
N THR A 4 -2.52 4.69 -10.79
CA THR A 4 -3.30 5.71 -11.49
C THR A 4 -3.43 6.96 -10.62
N GLU A 5 -3.52 8.14 -11.24
CA GLU A 5 -3.68 9.41 -10.51
C GLU A 5 -4.86 9.35 -9.53
N SER A 6 -5.99 8.80 -9.98
CA SER A 6 -7.20 8.61 -9.15
C SER A 6 -6.96 7.71 -7.93
N ALA A 7 -6.12 6.69 -8.05
CA ALA A 7 -5.79 5.81 -6.94
C ALA A 7 -4.79 6.50 -5.99
N ALA A 8 -3.83 7.26 -6.52
CA ALA A 8 -2.91 8.06 -5.71
C ALA A 8 -3.66 9.11 -4.88
N GLU A 9 -4.59 9.84 -5.48
CA GLU A 9 -5.45 10.81 -4.78
C GLU A 9 -6.28 10.15 -3.68
N ARG A 10 -6.88 8.99 -3.97
CA ARG A 10 -7.67 8.26 -2.99
C ARG A 10 -6.82 7.80 -1.81
N VAL A 11 -5.62 7.27 -2.06
CA VAL A 11 -4.70 6.84 -1.00
C VAL A 11 -4.25 8.01 -0.14
N LYS A 12 -3.88 9.14 -0.76
CA LYS A 12 -3.52 10.38 -0.04
C LYS A 12 -4.66 10.84 0.86
N HIS A 13 -5.88 10.91 0.32
CA HIS A 13 -7.05 11.28 1.11
C HIS A 13 -7.29 10.33 2.30
N LEU A 14 -7.15 9.02 2.09
CA LEU A 14 -7.30 8.05 3.18
C LEU A 14 -6.21 8.23 4.24
N MET A 15 -4.97 8.52 3.85
CA MET A 15 -3.88 8.81 4.79
C MET A 15 -4.12 10.08 5.61
N GLU A 16 -4.64 11.14 4.98
CA GLU A 16 -4.99 12.41 5.67
C GLU A 16 -6.12 12.24 6.69
N THR A 17 -7.08 11.35 6.40
CA THR A 17 -8.23 11.10 7.29
C THR A 17 -7.94 10.13 8.43
N ARG A 18 -6.75 9.49 8.46
CA ARG A 18 -6.38 8.58 9.53
C ARG A 18 -5.90 9.32 10.78
N THR A 19 -6.22 8.75 11.93
CA THR A 19 -5.69 9.20 13.23
C THR A 19 -4.23 8.77 13.44
N GLU A 20 -3.86 7.61 12.89
CA GLU A 20 -2.52 7.05 12.98
C GLU A 20 -1.66 7.50 11.78
N PRO A 21 -0.38 7.84 12.01
CA PRO A 21 0.51 8.25 10.94
C PRO A 21 0.72 7.11 9.94
N ALA A 22 0.76 7.45 8.66
CA ALA A 22 1.14 6.54 7.59
C ALA A 22 2.15 7.26 6.70
N THR A 23 3.26 6.59 6.40
CA THR A 23 4.29 7.04 5.47
C THR A 23 3.96 6.63 4.02
N GLY A 24 3.10 5.62 3.83
CA GLY A 24 2.63 5.22 2.50
C GLY A 24 1.65 4.05 2.49
N LEU A 25 1.45 3.47 1.31
CA LEU A 25 0.69 2.24 1.11
C LEU A 25 1.65 1.11 0.70
N ARG A 26 1.67 0.01 1.48
CA ARG A 26 2.40 -1.23 1.17
C ARG A 26 1.47 -2.20 0.47
N ILE A 27 1.95 -2.75 -0.64
CA ILE A 27 1.27 -3.79 -1.40
C ILE A 27 2.07 -5.08 -1.25
N GLY A 28 1.43 -6.12 -0.75
CA GLY A 28 2.02 -7.44 -0.56
C GLY A 28 1.25 -8.52 -1.31
N ILE A 29 1.84 -9.71 -1.37
CA ILE A 29 1.17 -10.92 -1.84
C ILE A 29 1.09 -11.89 -0.65
N ARG A 30 -0.10 -12.39 -0.37
CA ARG A 30 -0.36 -13.40 0.67
C ARG A 30 -0.91 -14.66 0.02
N THR A 31 -0.55 -15.83 0.52
CA THR A 31 -1.12 -17.10 0.06
C THR A 31 -2.60 -17.19 0.46
N GLY A 32 -3.49 -17.17 -0.53
CA GLY A 32 -4.94 -17.28 -0.32
C GLY A 32 -5.50 -18.63 -0.77
N GLY A 33 -6.15 -19.35 0.15
CA GLY A 33 -7.03 -20.50 -0.12
C GLY A 33 -6.50 -21.61 -1.04
N CYS A 34 -7.42 -22.42 -1.58
CA CYS A 34 -7.11 -23.54 -2.49
C CYS A 34 -6.54 -23.11 -3.86
N SER A 35 -6.58 -21.81 -4.21
CA SER A 35 -6.42 -21.35 -5.60
C SER A 35 -5.29 -20.34 -5.83
N GLY A 36 -4.44 -20.08 -4.84
CA GLY A 36 -3.24 -19.28 -5.04
C GLY A 36 -3.42 -17.78 -4.80
N MET A 37 -2.38 -17.21 -4.21
CA MET A 37 -2.00 -15.80 -4.08
C MET A 37 -3.09 -14.71 -4.18
N ALA A 38 -3.25 -13.94 -3.11
CA ALA A 38 -4.05 -12.72 -3.04
C ALA A 38 -3.15 -11.51 -2.77
N TYR A 39 -3.55 -10.33 -3.23
CA TYR A 39 -2.88 -9.08 -2.88
C TYR A 39 -3.36 -8.55 -1.53
N SER A 40 -2.44 -8.09 -0.70
CA SER A 40 -2.74 -7.33 0.52
C SER A 40 -2.36 -5.87 0.31
N MET A 41 -3.22 -4.96 0.78
CA MET A 41 -2.96 -3.52 0.78
C MET A 41 -3.06 -3.04 2.21
N GLU A 42 -1.95 -2.55 2.75
CA GLU A 42 -1.85 -2.10 4.14
C GLU A 42 -1.14 -0.75 4.14
N PHE A 43 -1.54 0.16 5.02
CA PHE A 43 -0.78 1.41 5.17
C PHE A 43 0.50 1.11 5.95
N ALA A 44 1.60 1.65 5.48
CA ALA A 44 2.90 1.53 6.11
C ALA A 44 3.15 2.72 7.02
N GLU A 45 3.43 2.48 8.30
CA GLU A 45 3.89 3.51 9.24
C GLU A 45 5.33 3.92 8.91
N ASP A 46 6.18 2.94 8.55
CA ASP A 46 7.58 3.12 8.19
C ASP A 46 7.97 2.22 7.00
N LYS A 47 9.06 2.61 6.32
CA LYS A 47 9.70 1.80 5.28
C LYS A 47 10.47 0.62 5.90
N GLU A 48 10.20 -0.59 5.42
CA GLU A 48 10.99 -1.78 5.77
C GLU A 48 12.20 -1.96 4.85
N PRO A 49 13.27 -2.65 5.29
CA PRO A 49 14.50 -2.80 4.51
C PRO A 49 14.34 -3.47 3.14
N LEU A 50 13.28 -4.28 2.98
CA LEU A 50 12.97 -5.00 1.73
C LEU A 50 11.86 -4.33 0.92
N ASP A 51 11.38 -3.16 1.34
CA ASP A 51 10.40 -2.40 0.57
C ASP A 51 11.07 -1.75 -0.64
N GLU A 52 10.51 -2.03 -1.81
CA GLU A 52 10.72 -1.21 -3.00
C GLU A 52 9.81 0.03 -2.89
N VAL A 53 10.43 1.21 -2.88
CA VAL A 53 9.69 2.48 -2.86
C VAL A 53 9.49 2.94 -4.29
N VAL A 54 8.24 3.17 -4.65
CA VAL A 54 7.84 3.72 -5.94
C VAL A 54 7.35 5.14 -5.69
N GLU A 55 8.13 6.12 -6.14
CA GLU A 55 7.77 7.54 -6.14
C GLU A 55 7.38 7.91 -7.58
N GLU A 56 6.10 8.19 -7.82
CA GLU A 56 5.61 8.78 -9.08
C GLU A 56 5.27 10.26 -8.89
#